data_AF-A0A151UKI4-F1
#
_entry.id   AF-A0A151UKI4-F1
#
_cell.length_a   1.000
_cell.length_b   1.000
_cell.length_c   1.000
_cell.angle_alpha   90.00
_cell.angle_beta   90.00
_cell.angle_gamma   90.00
#
_symmetry.space_group_name_H-M   'P 1'
#
loop_
_entity.id
_entity.type
_entity.pdbx_description
1 polymer ?
#
loop_
_entity_poly.entity_id
_entity_poly.type
_entity_poly.pdbx_seq_one_letter_code
_entity_poly.pdbx_strand_id
1 'polypeptide(L)'
;DAKSQVTFAYDNGKVVGIDAVVLSTQHAEDIALPQLKEAVMEEIIKPVLPAEWISLQTKYFINPTGRFVIGGPMGDCGLTGRKII
;
A
#
# COMPACT_ATOMS: atom_id res chain seq x y z
N ASP A 1 9.07 -3.85 7.76
CA ASP A 1 7.72 -4.45 7.81
C ASP A 1 6.82 -3.70 6.86
N ALA A 2 6.01 -4.39 6.05
CA ALA A 2 5.12 -3.75 5.09
C ALA A 2 3.89 -4.62 4.80
N LYS A 3 2.77 -3.96 4.51
CA LYS A 3 1.51 -4.59 4.09
C LYS A 3 0.91 -3.78 2.95
N SER A 4 0.44 -4.47 1.92
CA SER A 4 -0.23 -3.87 0.76
C SER A 4 -1.59 -4.53 0.53
N GLN A 5 -2.55 -3.76 0.04
CA GLN A 5 -3.86 -4.24 -0.38
C GLN A 5 -4.32 -3.42 -1.59
N VAL A 6 -4.92 -4.10 -2.58
CA VAL A 6 -5.47 -3.47 -3.78
C VAL A 6 -6.91 -3.93 -3.96
N THR A 7 -7.82 -2.98 -4.17
CA THR A 7 -9.22 -3.24 -4.46
C THR A 7 -9.48 -2.96 -5.93
N PHE A 8 -9.82 -4.01 -6.67
CA PHE A 8 -10.15 -3.93 -8.09
C PHE A 8 -11.65 -3.73 -8.30
N ALA A 9 -12.01 -2.90 -9.27
CA ALA A 9 -13.35 -2.80 -9.79
C ALA A 9 -13.54 -3.82 -10.91
N TYR A 10 -14.63 -4.56 -10.85
CA TYR A 10 -15.00 -5.56 -11.86
C TYR A 10 -16.35 -5.22 -12.48
N ASP A 11 -16.44 -5.37 -13.80
CA ASP A 11 -17.69 -5.38 -14.55
C ASP A 11 -17.77 -6.66 -15.37
N ASN A 12 -18.87 -7.41 -15.21
CA ASN A 12 -19.11 -8.68 -15.90
C ASN A 12 -17.91 -9.66 -15.87
N GLY A 13 -17.25 -9.77 -14.71
CA GLY A 13 -16.10 -10.66 -14.51
C GLY A 13 -14.78 -10.17 -15.12
N LYS A 14 -14.74 -8.97 -15.68
CA LYS A 14 -13.52 -8.33 -16.18
C LYS A 14 -13.10 -7.17 -15.29
N VAL A 15 -11.79 -7.02 -15.10
CA VAL A 15 -11.23 -5.85 -14.41
C VAL A 15 -11.47 -4.62 -15.27
N VAL A 16 -12.04 -3.58 -14.66
CA VAL A 16 -12.23 -2.26 -15.31
C VAL A 16 -11.38 -1.16 -14.69
N GLY A 17 -10.72 -1.44 -13.55
CA GLY A 17 -9.78 -0.52 -12.93
C GLY A 17 -9.52 -0.83 -11.46
N ILE A 18 -8.83 0.08 -10.78
CA ILE A 18 -8.53 0.01 -9.35
C ILE A 18 -9.30 1.10 -8.60
N ASP A 19 -10.13 0.70 -7.64
CA ASP A 19 -10.85 1.64 -6.76
C ASP A 19 -9.95 2.17 -5.65
N ALA A 20 -9.15 1.30 -5.02
CA ALA A 20 -8.32 1.68 -3.89
C ALA A 20 -7.00 0.91 -3.82
N VAL A 21 -5.95 1.62 -3.40
CA VAL A 21 -4.63 1.08 -3.07
C VAL A 21 -4.30 1.47 -1.63
N VAL A 22 -3.99 0.49 -0.79
CA VAL A 22 -3.54 0.67 0.58
C VAL A 22 -2.12 0.16 0.68
N LEU A 23 -1.20 0.98 1.17
CA LEU A 23 0.18 0.59 1.43
C LEU A 23 0.64 1.18 2.76
N SER A 24 0.95 0.28 3.69
CA SER A 24 1.56 0.63 4.97
C SER A 24 2.96 0.06 5.01
N THR A 25 3.97 0.92 5.07
CA THR A 25 5.36 0.53 5.18
C THR A 25 5.99 1.14 6.42
N GLN A 26 6.74 0.31 7.15
CA GLN A 26 7.61 0.77 8.21
C GLN A 26 8.70 1.69 7.60
N HIS A 27 9.08 2.74 8.34
CA HIS A 27 10.03 3.73 7.88
C HIS A 27 10.97 4.19 9.01
N ALA A 28 12.07 4.85 8.63
CA ALA A 28 12.97 5.50 9.59
C ALA A 28 12.29 6.73 10.24
N GLU A 29 12.75 7.14 11.42
CA GLU A 29 12.13 8.23 12.18
C GLU A 29 12.31 9.62 11.53
N ASP A 30 13.32 9.76 10.69
CA ASP A 30 13.77 11.00 10.07
C ASP A 30 13.02 11.39 8.78
N ILE A 31 12.34 10.44 8.12
CA ILE A 31 11.57 10.75 6.91
C ILE A 31 10.22 11.39 7.26
N ALA A 32 9.94 12.53 6.62
CA ALA A 32 8.66 13.20 6.77
C ALA A 32 7.54 12.45 6.01
N LEU A 33 6.33 12.41 6.58
CA LEU A 33 5.20 11.69 5.97
C LEU A 33 4.89 12.12 4.52
N PRO A 34 4.92 13.41 4.14
CA PRO A 34 4.69 13.80 2.74
C PRO A 34 5.74 13.22 1.78
N GLN A 35 7.02 13.25 2.17
CA GLN A 35 8.12 12.70 1.37
C GLN A 35 7.98 11.17 1.24
N LEU A 36 7.62 10.49 2.33
CA LEU A 36 7.34 9.06 2.30
C LEU A 36 6.18 8.73 1.35
N LYS A 37 5.09 9.50 1.40
CA LYS A 37 3.93 9.29 0.51
C LYS A 37 4.30 9.47 -0.96
N GLU A 38 5.07 10.50 -1.27
CA GLU A 38 5.57 10.75 -2.63
C GLU A 38 6.50 9.63 -3.10
N ALA A 39 7.49 9.24 -2.28
CA ALA A 39 8.41 8.15 -2.62
C ALA A 39 7.67 6.83 -2.86
N VAL A 40 6.69 6.48 -2.01
CA VAL A 40 5.86 5.28 -2.23
C VAL A 40 5.05 5.38 -3.52
N MET A 41 4.55 6.56 -3.87
CA MET A 41 3.80 6.76 -5.11
C MET A 41 4.69 6.56 -6.35
N GLU A 42 5.83 7.25 -6.39
CA GLU A 42 6.71 7.26 -7.57
C GLU A 42 7.55 5.98 -7.70
N GLU A 43 8.04 5.43 -6.61
CA GLU A 43 8.99 4.31 -6.64
C GLU A 43 8.32 2.94 -6.52
N ILE A 44 7.05 2.89 -6.08
CA ILE A 44 6.36 1.61 -5.85
C ILE A 44 5.04 1.53 -6.61
N ILE A 45 4.12 2.47 -6.39
CA ILE A 45 2.75 2.34 -6.92
C ILE A 45 2.72 2.53 -8.44
N LYS A 46 3.22 3.66 -8.94
CA LYS A 46 3.25 3.98 -10.37
C LYS A 46 4.02 2.98 -11.25
N PRO A 47 5.21 2.48 -10.87
CA PRO A 47 5.95 1.54 -11.71
C PRO A 47 5.36 0.12 -11.70
N VAL A 48 4.55 -0.24 -10.70
CA VAL A 48 3.98 -1.59 -10.56
C VAL A 48 2.55 -1.69 -11.11
N LEU A 49 1.71 -0.67 -10.90
CA LEU A 49 0.32 -0.71 -11.30
C LEU A 49 0.15 -0.19 -12.74
N PRO A 50 -0.51 -0.95 -13.64
CA PRO A 50 -0.77 -0.51 -15.00
C PRO A 50 -1.56 0.81 -15.03
N ALA A 51 -1.06 1.79 -15.80
CA ALA A 51 -1.64 3.13 -15.85
C ALA A 51 -3.08 3.13 -16.36
N GLU A 52 -3.45 2.17 -17.20
CA GLU A 52 -4.81 1.98 -17.73
C GLU A 52 -5.85 1.63 -16.65
N TRP A 53 -5.42 1.13 -15.49
CA TRP A 53 -6.32 0.81 -14.37
C TRP A 53 -6.41 1.92 -13.32
N ILE A 54 -5.54 2.94 -13.44
CA ILE A 54 -5.49 4.08 -12.54
C ILE A 54 -6.37 5.19 -13.12
N SER A 55 -7.24 5.74 -12.27
CA SER A 55 -8.06 6.90 -12.61
C SER A 55 -7.91 8.00 -11.57
N LEU A 56 -8.44 9.19 -11.86
CA LEU A 56 -8.54 10.29 -10.89
C LEU A 56 -9.39 9.92 -9.66
N GLN A 57 -10.21 8.87 -9.76
CA GLN A 57 -11.05 8.38 -8.65
C GLN A 57 -10.36 7.31 -7.80
N THR A 58 -9.21 6.80 -8.24
CA THR A 58 -8.45 5.79 -7.49
C THR A 58 -7.98 6.38 -6.16
N LYS A 59 -8.38 5.73 -5.06
CA LYS A 59 -8.08 6.17 -3.71
C LYS A 59 -6.73 5.61 -3.26
N TYR A 60 -5.87 6.46 -2.72
CA TYR A 60 -4.56 6.06 -2.21
C TYR A 60 -4.47 6.25 -0.70
N PHE A 61 -4.23 5.15 0.01
CA PHE A 61 -4.05 5.12 1.47
C PHE A 61 -2.62 4.70 1.79
N ILE A 62 -1.71 5.66 1.75
CA ILE A 62 -0.29 5.45 2.06
C ILE A 62 -0.03 5.87 3.50
N ASN A 63 0.44 4.93 4.34
CA ASN A 63 0.66 5.10 5.78
C ASN A 63 -0.48 5.91 6.46
N PRO A 64 -1.73 5.42 6.43
CA PRO A 64 -2.89 6.19 6.92
C PRO A 64 -2.83 6.49 8.42
N THR A 65 -2.11 5.68 9.21
CA THR A 65 -1.84 5.91 10.63
C THR A 65 -0.82 7.02 10.88
N GLY A 66 -0.16 7.52 9.83
CA GLY A 66 0.87 8.55 9.88
C GLY A 66 2.24 7.98 10.22
N ARG A 67 2.44 7.51 11.46
CA ARG A 67 3.76 7.10 11.97
C ARG A 67 3.84 5.58 12.11
N PHE A 68 4.79 4.96 11.40
CA PHE A 68 5.09 3.52 11.46
C PHE A 68 6.61 3.28 11.56
N VAL A 69 7.20 3.61 12.71
CA VAL A 69 8.65 3.45 12.95
C VAL A 69 8.98 2.09 13.58
N ILE A 70 8.14 1.64 14.52
CA ILE A 70 8.29 0.34 15.20
C ILE A 70 7.48 -0.70 14.43
N GLY A 71 8.13 -1.77 13.99
CA GLY A 71 7.51 -2.86 13.23
C GLY A 71 8.28 -4.17 13.38
N GLY A 72 7.89 -5.20 12.62
CA GLY A 72 8.46 -6.54 12.76
C GLY A 72 8.07 -7.19 14.10
N PRO A 73 8.85 -8.15 14.62
CA PRO A 73 8.52 -8.89 15.85
C PRO A 73 8.29 -8.02 17.09
N MET A 74 8.89 -6.82 17.12
CA MET A 74 8.68 -5.84 18.19
C MET A 74 7.28 -5.21 18.13
N GLY A 75 6.68 -5.10 16.95
CA GLY A 75 5.36 -4.50 16.74
C GLY A 75 4.22 -5.52 16.54
N ASP A 76 4.51 -6.72 16.04
CA ASP A 76 3.52 -7.77 15.79
C ASP A 76 4.19 -9.16 15.84
N CYS A 77 3.58 -10.12 16.55
CA CYS A 77 4.16 -11.44 16.74
C CYS A 77 4.02 -12.30 15.48
N GLY A 78 5.15 -12.85 15.00
CA GLY A 78 5.17 -13.75 13.85
C GLY A 78 4.93 -15.21 14.25
N LEU A 79 4.01 -15.90 13.55
CA LEU A 79 3.82 -17.35 13.67
C LEU A 79 3.77 -18.00 12.28
N THR A 80 4.31 -19.21 12.18
CA THR A 80 4.25 -20.05 10.97
C THR A 80 2.79 -20.32 10.58
N GLY A 81 2.47 -20.31 9.28
CA GLY A 81 1.15 -20.67 8.77
C GLY A 81 0.05 -19.60 8.98
N ARG A 82 0.41 -18.32 9.17
CA ARG A 82 -0.55 -17.21 9.40
C ARG A 82 -0.73 -16.27 8.20
N LYS A 83 -0.30 -16.70 7.00
CA LYS A 83 -0.48 -16.04 5.70
C LYS A 83 -0.78 -17.10 4.64
N ILE A 84 -1.96 -17.71 4.76
CA ILE A 84 -2.38 -18.89 3.96
C ILE A 84 -3.20 -18.54 2.72
N ILE A 85 -3.56 -17.26 2.57
CA ILE A 85 -4.24 -16.67 1.41
C ILE A 85 -3.24 -15.75 0.71
#